data_AF-A0A0V1FZH3-F1
#
_entry.id   AF-A0A0V1FZH3-F1
#
_cell.length_a   1.000
_cell.length_b   1.000
_cell.length_c   1.000
_cell.angle_alpha   90.00
_cell.angle_beta   90.00
_cell.angle_gamma   90.00
#
_symmetry.space_group_name_H-M   'P 1'
#
loop_
_entity.id
_entity.type
_entity.pdbx_description
1 polymer ?
#
loop_
_entity_poly.entity_id
_entity_poly.type
_entity_poly.pdbx_seq_one_letter_code
_entity_poly.pdbx_strand_id
1 'polypeptide(L)'
;MDDLITLVEKISKHVSVPGTIGNYRRFKFENVVFKDYSAKDLRKAWRTLRYRAYGERNLVQDVQAIEEYIAKLQLQSTDRPKKPLSAYMYFITKRYAKLRSKHPSIAHVNILKTLAEEWRNMDAEKKKKYQRHYESEKEDYNRQMEEFYEKHPEEKRSRKLKKVRRKDNATVSNESNDLPFKKFLESRSKKYSEKYGLKGKDLREKLRHKFENLSEEKRRKWIMRAENSEETVITNGSLAPIQPSVNDVSLIYHLCRRQFRVSIILKYLHLSSKTMITWIHFI
;
A
#
# COMPACT_ATOMS: atom_id res chain seq x y z
N MET A 1 -22.36 -14.38 24.68
CA MET A 1 -21.77 -14.11 23.34
C MET A 1 -22.14 -12.72 22.85
N ASP A 2 -23.36 -12.26 23.13
CA ASP A 2 -23.92 -11.00 22.61
C ASP A 2 -23.09 -9.75 22.97
N ASP A 3 -22.45 -9.72 24.14
CA ASP A 3 -21.57 -8.61 24.53
C ASP A 3 -20.31 -8.51 23.66
N LEU A 4 -19.74 -9.64 23.24
CA LEU A 4 -18.56 -9.64 22.38
C LEU A 4 -18.91 -9.24 20.94
N ILE A 5 -20.10 -9.64 20.48
CA ILE A 5 -20.65 -9.22 19.17
C ILE A 5 -20.89 -7.71 19.19
N THR A 6 -21.51 -7.19 20.24
CA THR A 6 -21.76 -5.74 20.44
C THR A 6 -20.46 -4.94 20.48
N LEU A 7 -19.41 -5.45 21.14
CA LEU A 7 -18.08 -4.84 21.16
C LEU A 7 -17.43 -4.78 19.76
N VAL A 8 -17.48 -5.87 19.01
CA VAL A 8 -16.93 -5.95 17.64
C VAL A 8 -17.66 -4.99 16.69
N GLU A 9 -18.98 -4.91 16.78
CA GLU A 9 -19.80 -4.00 15.97
C GLU A 9 -19.50 -2.53 16.26
N LYS A 10 -19.40 -2.14 17.54
CA LYS A 10 -19.06 -0.77 17.94
C LYS A 10 -17.66 -0.36 17.46
N ILE A 11 -16.67 -1.24 17.58
CA ILE A 11 -15.30 -0.98 17.11
C ILE A 11 -15.27 -0.88 15.58
N SER A 12 -15.97 -1.76 14.86
CA SER A 12 -16.05 -1.75 13.39
C SER A 12 -16.62 -0.43 12.84
N LYS A 13 -17.68 0.09 13.46
CA LYS A 13 -18.27 1.39 13.10
C LYS A 13 -17.29 2.55 13.32
N HIS A 14 -16.53 2.53 14.42
CA HIS A 14 -15.55 3.57 14.70
C HIS A 14 -14.31 3.51 13.79
N VAL A 15 -13.84 2.31 13.41
CA VAL A 15 -12.67 2.13 12.53
C VAL A 15 -12.96 2.52 11.08
N SER A 16 -14.24 2.54 10.68
CA SER A 16 -14.68 2.89 9.31
C SER A 16 -14.79 4.39 9.04
N VAL A 17 -14.58 5.26 10.04
CA VAL A 17 -14.63 6.72 9.88
C VAL A 17 -13.29 7.22 9.28
N PRO A 18 -13.31 8.04 8.20
CA PRO A 18 -12.10 8.62 7.63
C PRO A 18 -11.27 9.38 8.67
N GLY A 19 -9.98 9.07 8.79
CA GLY A 19 -9.09 9.65 9.82
C GLY A 19 -8.88 8.77 11.06
N THR A 20 -9.58 7.64 11.18
CA THR A 20 -9.36 6.70 12.28
C THR A 20 -8.05 5.94 12.12
N ILE A 21 -7.19 6.00 13.14
CA ILE A 21 -5.90 5.31 13.14
C ILE A 21 -6.14 3.81 13.32
N GLY A 22 -5.81 3.00 12.31
CA GLY A 22 -5.96 1.53 12.32
C GLY A 22 -5.08 0.77 13.33
N ASN A 23 -4.52 1.44 14.34
CA ASN A 23 -3.66 0.83 15.34
C ASN A 23 -4.44 0.63 16.65
N TYR A 24 -4.68 -0.64 17.01
CA TYR A 24 -5.33 -1.05 18.26
C TYR A 24 -4.77 -0.37 19.52
N ARG A 25 -3.44 -0.12 19.59
CA ARG A 25 -2.82 0.52 20.76
C ARG A 25 -3.22 1.98 20.93
N ARG A 26 -3.67 2.63 19.86
CA ARG A 26 -4.08 4.04 19.84
C ARG A 26 -5.60 4.20 19.76
N PHE A 27 -6.35 3.10 19.77
CA PHE A 27 -7.80 3.13 19.77
C PHE A 27 -8.33 3.56 21.14
N LYS A 28 -9.20 4.58 21.14
CA LYS A 28 -9.85 5.11 22.34
C LYS A 28 -11.08 4.26 22.68
N PHE A 29 -10.89 3.29 23.58
CA PHE A 29 -11.95 2.35 24.00
C PHE A 29 -13.07 3.04 24.78
N GLU A 30 -12.81 4.25 25.26
CA GLU A 30 -13.75 5.14 25.92
C GLU A 30 -14.95 5.46 24.99
N ASN A 31 -14.73 5.44 23.68
CA ASN A 31 -15.77 5.73 22.68
C ASN A 31 -16.66 4.53 22.35
N VAL A 32 -16.30 3.32 22.79
CA VAL A 32 -17.05 2.08 22.51
C VAL A 32 -17.58 1.41 23.77
N VAL A 33 -17.59 2.13 24.89
CA VAL A 33 -18.17 1.68 26.15
C VAL A 33 -19.65 1.32 25.96
N PHE A 34 -20.08 0.24 26.61
CA PHE A 34 -21.47 -0.18 26.63
C PHE A 34 -21.76 -0.98 27.91
N LYS A 35 -23.00 -0.86 28.39
CA LYS A 35 -23.41 -1.42 29.69
C LYS A 35 -22.46 -0.93 30.80
N ASP A 36 -22.19 -1.79 31.77
CA ASP A 36 -21.33 -1.49 32.92
C ASP A 36 -19.85 -1.86 32.66
N TYR A 37 -19.48 -2.19 31.41
CA TYR A 37 -18.11 -2.53 31.08
C TYR A 37 -17.25 -1.28 30.93
N SER A 38 -16.21 -1.14 31.75
CA SER A 38 -15.27 -0.03 31.60
C SER A 38 -14.45 -0.16 30.31
N ALA A 39 -13.91 0.96 29.82
CA ALA A 39 -13.00 0.96 28.67
C ALA A 39 -11.78 0.01 28.88
N LYS A 40 -11.37 -0.17 30.14
CA LYS A 40 -10.30 -1.10 30.54
C LYS A 40 -10.73 -2.55 30.34
N ASP A 41 -11.96 -2.89 30.72
CA ASP A 41 -12.52 -4.24 30.58
C ASP A 41 -12.71 -4.61 29.11
N LEU A 42 -13.22 -3.68 28.30
CA LEU A 42 -13.38 -3.86 26.86
C LEU A 42 -12.03 -3.99 26.14
N ARG A 43 -11.03 -3.19 26.53
CA ARG A 43 -9.66 -3.31 26.00
C ARG A 43 -9.05 -4.67 26.34
N LYS A 44 -9.25 -5.15 27.57
CA LYS A 44 -8.79 -6.48 28.03
C LYS A 44 -9.48 -7.60 27.25
N ALA A 45 -10.81 -7.54 27.09
CA ALA A 45 -11.58 -8.49 26.31
C ALA A 45 -11.12 -8.53 24.85
N TRP A 46 -10.91 -7.37 24.22
CA TRP A 46 -10.40 -7.28 22.84
C TRP A 46 -8.99 -7.85 22.69
N ARG A 47 -8.11 -7.62 23.68
CA ARG A 47 -6.76 -8.19 23.69
C ARG A 47 -6.81 -9.71 23.73
N THR A 48 -7.65 -10.28 24.60
CA THR A 48 -7.84 -11.72 24.73
C THR A 48 -8.40 -12.34 23.46
N LEU A 49 -9.41 -11.69 22.85
CA LEU A 49 -9.97 -12.12 21.57
C LEU A 49 -8.95 -12.06 20.45
N ARG A 50 -8.15 -10.99 20.37
CA ARG A 50 -7.06 -10.85 19.42
C ARG A 50 -6.03 -11.97 19.58
N TYR A 51 -5.61 -12.26 20.80
CA TYR A 51 -4.66 -13.33 21.10
C TYR A 51 -5.18 -14.70 20.67
N ARG A 52 -6.46 -15.00 20.96
CA ARG A 52 -7.13 -16.24 20.53
C ARG A 52 -7.37 -16.32 19.02
N ALA A 53 -7.62 -15.20 18.35
CA ALA A 53 -7.92 -15.15 16.91
C ALA A 53 -6.68 -15.18 16.01
N TYR A 54 -5.53 -14.68 16.48
CA TYR A 54 -4.26 -14.75 15.74
C TYR A 54 -3.43 -16.01 16.03
N GLY A 55 -3.94 -16.93 16.86
CA GLY A 55 -3.32 -18.21 17.17
C GLY A 55 -2.09 -18.07 18.08
N GLU A 56 -1.88 -19.08 18.93
CA GLU A 56 -0.75 -19.18 19.84
C GLU A 56 0.59 -18.96 19.11
N ARG A 57 1.20 -17.78 19.27
CA ARG A 57 2.65 -17.71 19.24
C ARG A 57 3.12 -18.10 20.62
N ASN A 58 3.83 -19.20 20.72
CA ASN A 58 4.54 -19.50 21.94
C ASN A 58 5.73 -18.54 22.08
N LEU A 59 6.28 -18.41 23.29
CA LEU A 59 7.35 -17.46 23.60
C LEU A 59 8.57 -17.63 22.66
N VAL A 60 8.84 -18.86 22.21
CA VAL A 60 9.93 -19.16 21.25
C VAL A 60 9.68 -18.51 19.90
N GLN A 61 8.46 -18.58 19.36
CA GLN A 61 8.10 -17.97 18.08
C GLN A 61 8.04 -16.45 18.15
N ASP A 62 7.64 -15.88 19.29
CA ASP A 62 7.70 -14.43 19.49
C ASP A 62 9.15 -13.93 19.60
N VAL A 63 10.02 -14.66 20.31
CA VAL A 63 11.45 -14.35 20.36
C VAL A 63 12.07 -14.45 18.97
N GLN A 64 11.82 -15.51 18.22
CA GLN A 64 12.30 -15.65 16.84
C GLN A 64 11.83 -14.52 15.92
N ALA A 65 10.55 -14.16 15.96
CA ALA A 65 10.03 -13.05 15.15
C ALA A 65 10.62 -11.69 15.55
N ILE A 66 10.92 -11.49 16.83
CA ILE A 66 11.58 -10.29 17.35
C ILE A 66 13.05 -10.29 16.93
N GLU A 67 13.75 -11.42 17.02
CA GLU A 67 15.13 -11.58 16.55
C GLU A 67 15.25 -11.33 15.05
N GLU A 68 14.36 -11.88 14.23
CA GLU A 68 14.29 -11.59 12.79
C GLU A 68 14.03 -10.11 12.50
N TYR A 69 13.16 -9.48 13.29
CA TYR A 69 12.86 -8.05 13.17
C TYR A 69 14.07 -7.20 13.58
N ILE A 70 14.76 -7.55 14.66
CA ILE A 70 15.99 -6.88 15.12
C ILE A 70 17.10 -7.06 14.08
N ALA A 71 17.32 -8.28 13.58
CA ALA A 71 18.29 -8.56 12.52
C ALA A 71 17.98 -7.76 11.26
N LYS A 72 16.71 -7.63 10.88
CA LYS A 72 16.28 -6.78 9.77
C LYS A 72 16.52 -5.29 10.01
N LEU A 73 16.32 -4.81 11.24
CA LEU A 73 16.63 -3.43 11.61
C LEU A 73 18.15 -3.19 11.62
N GLN A 74 18.94 -4.13 12.13
CA GLN A 74 20.40 -4.09 12.15
C GLN A 74 20.99 -4.10 10.73
N LEU A 75 20.46 -4.96 9.85
CA LEU A 75 20.81 -4.97 8.43
C LEU A 75 20.47 -3.63 7.75
N GLN A 76 19.37 -2.99 8.15
CA GLN A 76 19.00 -1.66 7.66
C GLN A 76 19.87 -0.54 8.24
N SER A 77 20.45 -0.70 9.43
CA SER A 77 21.22 0.34 10.12
C SER A 77 22.72 0.27 9.88
N THR A 78 23.29 -0.91 9.70
CA THR A 78 24.75 -1.11 9.74
C THR A 78 25.33 -1.46 8.37
N ASP A 79 24.69 -2.38 7.63
CA ASP A 79 25.30 -2.93 6.41
C ASP A 79 24.83 -2.24 5.14
N ARG A 80 23.62 -1.68 5.13
CA ARG A 80 23.10 -0.99 3.95
C ARG A 80 23.79 0.37 3.79
N PRO A 81 24.54 0.60 2.68
CA PRO A 81 25.12 1.90 2.39
C PRO A 81 24.05 2.99 2.38
N LYS A 82 24.39 4.16 2.92
CA LYS A 82 23.49 5.32 2.93
C LYS A 82 23.64 6.10 1.64
N LYS A 83 22.51 6.53 1.06
CA LYS A 83 22.53 7.34 -0.16
C LYS A 83 23.31 8.64 0.10
N PRO A 84 24.19 9.05 -0.81
CA PRO A 84 24.92 10.28 -0.67
C PRO A 84 23.99 11.46 -0.80
N LEU A 85 24.31 12.55 -0.10
CA LEU A 85 23.57 13.80 -0.18
C LEU A 85 23.78 14.44 -1.55
N SER A 86 22.69 14.93 -2.16
CA SER A 86 22.81 15.72 -3.38
C SER A 86 23.67 16.97 -3.15
N ALA A 87 24.25 17.52 -4.23
CA ALA A 87 25.09 18.72 -4.17
C ALA A 87 24.44 19.86 -3.36
N TYR A 88 23.14 20.10 -3.60
CA TYR A 88 22.35 21.08 -2.84
C TYR A 88 22.24 20.72 -1.37
N MET A 89 21.82 19.49 -1.03
CA MET A 89 21.62 19.09 0.37
C MET A 89 22.94 19.06 1.15
N TYR A 90 24.04 18.70 0.49
CA TYR A 90 25.37 18.76 1.08
C TYR A 90 25.79 20.21 1.37
N PHE A 91 25.54 21.14 0.45
CA PHE A 91 25.73 22.58 0.68
C PHE A 91 24.89 23.07 1.87
N ILE A 92 23.59 22.76 1.89
CA ILE A 92 22.69 23.13 2.99
C ILE A 92 23.24 22.58 4.31
N THR A 93 23.59 21.30 4.38
CA THR A 93 24.07 20.67 5.62
C THR A 93 25.33 21.37 6.16
N LYS A 94 26.29 21.67 5.29
CA LYS A 94 27.53 22.36 5.67
C LYS A 94 27.32 23.80 6.14
N ARG A 95 26.42 24.54 5.51
CA ARG A 95 26.18 25.96 5.82
C ARG A 95 25.18 26.15 6.94
N TYR A 96 24.18 25.28 7.02
CA TYR A 96 23.12 25.29 8.04
C TYR A 96 23.71 25.25 9.44
N ALA A 97 24.65 24.34 9.73
CA ALA A 97 25.30 24.25 11.04
C ALA A 97 25.99 25.57 11.44
N LYS A 98 26.63 26.24 10.48
CA LYS A 98 27.30 27.53 10.70
C LYS A 98 26.29 28.65 10.97
N LEU A 99 25.22 28.73 10.17
CA LEU A 99 24.18 29.76 10.33
C LEU A 99 23.36 29.56 11.61
N ARG A 100 23.05 28.31 11.96
CA ARG A 100 22.32 27.97 13.19
C ARG A 100 23.13 28.33 14.43
N SER A 101 24.45 28.14 14.39
CA SER A 101 25.35 28.51 15.50
C SER A 101 25.44 30.02 15.67
N LYS A 102 25.43 30.79 14.58
CA LYS A 102 25.44 32.27 14.61
C LYS A 102 24.08 32.87 14.97
N HIS A 103 23.00 32.19 14.61
CA HIS A 103 21.64 32.66 14.80
C HIS A 103 20.75 31.57 15.43
N PRO A 104 20.98 31.22 16.72
CA PRO A 104 20.24 30.14 17.38
C PRO A 104 18.74 30.45 17.50
N SER A 105 18.38 31.73 17.61
CA SER A 105 16.99 32.21 17.77
C SER A 105 16.19 32.25 16.46
N ILE A 106 16.84 32.19 15.29
CA ILE A 106 16.12 32.20 14.01
C ILE A 106 15.48 30.84 13.77
N ALA A 107 14.21 30.83 13.37
CA ALA A 107 13.48 29.61 13.03
C ALA A 107 14.21 28.83 11.92
N HIS A 108 14.26 27.50 12.07
CA HIS A 108 14.90 26.58 11.11
C HIS A 108 14.47 26.84 9.65
N VAL A 109 13.18 27.11 9.44
CA VAL A 109 12.60 27.38 8.11
C VAL A 109 13.20 28.64 7.46
N ASN A 110 13.44 29.70 8.24
CA ASN A 110 13.98 30.95 7.72
C ASN A 110 15.45 30.80 7.31
N ILE A 111 16.24 30.04 8.08
CA ILE A 111 17.63 29.72 7.72
C ILE A 111 17.69 28.94 6.40
N LEU A 112 16.80 27.95 6.22
CA LEU A 112 16.73 27.18 4.98
C LEU A 112 16.33 28.04 3.77
N LYS A 113 15.43 29.01 3.93
CA LYS A 113 15.06 29.95 2.85
C LYS A 113 16.26 30.77 2.40
N THR A 114 16.99 31.38 3.33
CA THR A 114 18.21 32.14 3.02
C THR A 114 19.25 31.27 2.30
N LEU A 115 19.43 30.02 2.73
CA LEU A 115 20.35 29.10 2.07
C LEU A 115 19.89 28.69 0.67
N ALA A 116 18.58 28.53 0.46
CA ALA A 116 18.04 28.24 -0.86
C ALA A 116 18.29 29.39 -1.84
N GLU A 117 18.15 30.64 -1.39
CA GLU A 117 18.49 31.84 -2.15
C GLU A 117 19.99 31.93 -2.44
N GLU A 118 20.84 31.68 -1.43
CA GLU A 118 22.30 31.64 -1.59
C GLU A 118 22.70 30.60 -2.64
N TRP A 119 22.09 29.41 -2.62
CA TRP A 119 22.35 28.40 -3.63
C TRP A 119 21.91 28.84 -5.03
N ARG A 120 20.74 29.48 -5.17
CA ARG A 120 20.26 29.97 -6.49
C ARG A 120 21.24 30.97 -7.09
N ASN A 121 21.71 31.92 -6.28
CA ASN A 121 22.60 33.00 -6.70
C ASN A 121 24.09 32.59 -6.78
N MET A 122 24.44 31.38 -6.35
CA MET A 122 25.82 30.90 -6.39
C MET A 122 26.33 30.65 -7.82
N ASP A 123 27.58 31.05 -8.06
CA ASP A 123 28.31 30.84 -9.31
C ASP A 123 28.33 29.36 -9.74
N ALA A 124 28.32 29.13 -11.06
CA ALA A 124 28.37 27.80 -11.64
C ALA A 124 29.63 27.03 -11.22
N GLU A 125 30.78 27.69 -11.09
CA GLU A 125 32.03 27.05 -10.66
C GLU A 125 31.97 26.53 -9.22
N LYS A 126 31.39 27.33 -8.31
CA LYS A 126 31.20 26.94 -6.92
C LYS A 126 30.18 25.80 -6.80
N LYS A 127 29.08 25.84 -7.57
CA LYS A 127 28.13 24.73 -7.69
C LYS A 127 28.78 23.46 -8.21
N LYS A 128 29.67 23.58 -9.21
CA LYS A 128 30.39 22.45 -9.82
C LYS A 128 31.26 21.71 -8.80
N LYS A 129 31.84 22.39 -7.82
CA LYS A 129 32.56 21.75 -6.71
C LYS A 129 31.67 20.80 -5.90
N TYR A 130 30.46 21.24 -5.56
CA TYR A 130 29.49 20.41 -4.83
C TYR A 130 28.93 19.27 -5.69
N GLN A 131 28.77 19.52 -6.99
CA GLN A 131 28.35 18.50 -7.94
C GLN A 131 29.40 17.39 -8.10
N ARG A 132 30.67 17.74 -8.25
CA ARG A 132 31.79 16.79 -8.28
C ARG A 132 31.87 15.94 -7.01
N HIS A 133 31.68 16.56 -5.85
CA HIS A 133 31.62 15.84 -4.58
C HIS A 133 30.47 14.83 -4.57
N TYR A 134 29.27 15.23 -5.01
CA TYR A 134 28.12 14.31 -5.10
C TYR A 134 28.38 13.16 -6.08
N GLU A 135 29.01 13.42 -7.23
CA GLU A 135 29.34 12.40 -8.23
C GLU A 135 30.31 11.35 -7.66
N SER A 136 31.38 11.80 -7.00
CA SER A 136 32.35 10.91 -6.36
C SER A 136 31.70 10.05 -5.26
N GLU A 137 30.91 10.65 -4.38
CA GLU A 137 30.19 9.91 -3.32
C GLU A 137 29.13 8.96 -3.89
N LYS A 138 28.54 9.30 -5.04
CA LYS A 138 27.59 8.44 -5.74
C LYS A 138 28.27 7.21 -6.34
N GLU A 139 29.46 7.37 -6.89
CA GLU A 139 30.26 6.25 -7.38
C GLU A 139 30.64 5.31 -6.25
N ASP A 140 31.13 5.85 -5.13
CA ASP A 140 31.46 5.07 -3.94
C ASP A 140 30.23 4.35 -3.36
N TYR A 141 29.09 5.06 -3.22
CA TYR A 141 27.83 4.46 -2.80
C TYR A 141 27.38 3.33 -3.72
N ASN A 142 27.51 3.48 -5.04
CA ASN A 142 27.12 2.43 -5.98
C ASN A 142 27.97 1.17 -5.79
N ARG A 143 29.29 1.34 -5.64
CA ARG A 143 30.22 0.24 -5.34
C ARG A 143 29.86 -0.46 -4.04
N GLN A 144 29.69 0.27 -2.94
CA GLN A 144 29.30 -0.30 -1.66
C GLN A 144 27.93 -1.00 -1.74
N MET A 145 26.99 -0.46 -2.52
CA MET A 145 25.68 -1.08 -2.71
C MET A 145 25.75 -2.38 -3.51
N GLU A 146 26.69 -2.48 -4.46
CA GLU A 146 26.95 -3.72 -5.20
C GLU A 146 27.50 -4.79 -4.27
N GLU A 147 28.53 -4.47 -3.48
CA GLU A 147 29.08 -5.36 -2.45
C GLU A 147 28.02 -5.77 -1.43
N PHE A 148 27.16 -4.84 -1.00
CA PHE A 148 26.02 -5.14 -0.13
C PHE A 148 25.07 -6.15 -0.78
N TYR A 149 24.77 -6.02 -2.08
CA TYR A 149 23.89 -6.95 -2.78
C TYR A 149 24.51 -8.32 -3.07
N GLU A 150 25.84 -8.42 -3.10
CA GLU A 150 26.55 -9.69 -3.14
C GLU A 150 26.42 -10.43 -1.80
N LYS A 151 26.58 -9.72 -0.69
CA LYS A 151 26.39 -10.26 0.67
C LYS A 151 24.93 -10.55 1.00
N HIS A 152 23.99 -9.81 0.40
CA HIS A 152 22.55 -9.87 0.68
C HIS A 152 21.68 -10.04 -0.59
N PRO A 153 21.73 -11.22 -1.24
CA PRO A 153 21.01 -11.48 -2.51
C PRO A 153 19.48 -11.39 -2.37
N GLU A 154 18.93 -11.69 -1.19
CA GLU A 154 17.50 -11.57 -0.86
C GLU A 154 17.00 -10.11 -0.96
N GLU A 155 17.81 -9.13 -0.55
CA GLU A 155 17.48 -7.71 -0.67
C GLU A 155 17.51 -7.25 -2.13
N LYS A 156 18.44 -7.77 -2.94
CA LYS A 156 18.48 -7.53 -4.39
C LYS A 156 17.20 -8.04 -5.07
N ARG A 157 16.76 -9.26 -4.72
CA ARG A 157 15.52 -9.87 -5.21
C ARG A 157 14.28 -9.07 -4.77
N SER A 158 14.20 -8.69 -3.50
CA SER A 158 13.09 -7.91 -2.94
C SER A 158 12.94 -6.55 -3.64
N ARG A 159 14.06 -5.87 -3.94
CA ARG A 159 14.07 -4.59 -4.67
C ARG A 159 13.60 -4.75 -6.11
N LYS A 160 14.04 -5.80 -6.81
CA LYS A 160 13.58 -6.11 -8.17
C LYS A 160 12.07 -6.35 -8.20
N LEU A 161 11.55 -7.17 -7.27
CA LEU A 161 10.12 -7.46 -7.18
C LEU A 161 9.28 -6.20 -6.93
N LYS A 162 9.73 -5.31 -6.03
CA LYS A 162 9.07 -4.00 -5.80
C LYS A 162 9.07 -3.11 -7.04
N LYS A 163 10.14 -3.13 -7.84
CA LYS A 163 10.24 -2.34 -9.08
C LYS A 163 9.28 -2.87 -10.16
N VAL A 164 9.18 -4.19 -10.29
CA VAL A 164 8.24 -4.86 -11.21
C VAL A 164 6.80 -4.52 -10.81
N ARG A 165 6.42 -4.76 -9.55
CA ARG A 165 5.06 -4.42 -9.05
C ARG A 165 4.69 -2.94 -9.24
N ARG A 166 5.64 -2.01 -9.07
CA ARG A 166 5.40 -0.58 -9.34
C ARG A 166 5.18 -0.29 -10.82
N LYS A 167 5.91 -0.97 -11.71
CA LYS A 167 5.74 -0.86 -13.15
C LYS A 167 4.38 -1.43 -13.58
N ASP A 168 4.04 -2.61 -13.07
CA ASP A 168 2.76 -3.29 -13.37
C ASP A 168 1.57 -2.44 -12.90
N ASN A 169 1.64 -1.87 -11.70
CA ASN A 169 0.60 -0.97 -11.20
C ASN A 169 0.47 0.31 -12.04
N ALA A 170 1.59 0.87 -12.52
CA ALA A 170 1.57 2.05 -13.40
C ALA A 170 1.02 1.73 -14.80
N THR A 171 1.27 0.53 -15.33
CA THR A 171 0.68 0.07 -16.59
C THR A 171 -0.82 -0.19 -16.45
N VAL A 172 -1.26 -0.82 -15.36
CA VAL A 172 -2.69 -1.08 -15.09
C VAL A 172 -3.47 0.24 -14.92
N SER A 173 -2.90 1.22 -14.20
CA SER A 173 -3.55 2.54 -14.06
C SER A 173 -3.63 3.32 -15.37
N ASN A 174 -2.63 3.19 -16.25
CA ASN A 174 -2.64 3.85 -17.55
C ASN A 174 -3.57 3.14 -18.55
N GLU A 175 -3.67 1.80 -18.47
CA GLU A 175 -4.54 1.02 -19.36
C GLU A 175 -6.03 1.19 -19.02
N SER A 176 -6.39 1.25 -17.73
CA SER A 176 -7.76 1.55 -17.29
C SER A 176 -8.21 2.95 -17.72
N ASN A 177 -7.33 3.96 -17.61
CA ASN A 177 -7.62 5.32 -18.07
C ASN A 177 -7.69 5.47 -19.61
N ASP A 178 -7.02 4.60 -20.37
CA ASP A 178 -7.05 4.59 -21.85
C ASP A 178 -8.16 3.67 -22.39
N LEU A 179 -8.85 2.90 -21.55
CA LEU A 179 -9.86 1.92 -21.97
C LEU A 179 -11.10 2.55 -22.64
N PRO A 180 -11.66 3.68 -22.14
CA PRO A 180 -12.72 4.40 -22.84
C PRO A 180 -12.28 4.87 -24.23
N PHE A 181 -11.03 5.32 -24.37
CA PHE A 181 -10.48 5.70 -25.66
C PHE A 181 -10.25 4.48 -26.56
N LYS A 182 -9.79 3.34 -26.02
CA LYS A 182 -9.61 2.08 -26.75
C LYS A 182 -10.92 1.59 -27.37
N LYS A 183 -12.03 1.64 -26.62
CA LYS A 183 -13.38 1.31 -27.12
C LYS A 183 -13.86 2.30 -28.19
N PHE A 184 -13.60 3.60 -27.99
CA PHE A 184 -13.89 4.61 -29.01
C PHE A 184 -13.10 4.38 -30.30
N LEU A 185 -11.81 4.07 -30.16
CA LEU A 185 -10.90 3.79 -31.27
C LEU A 185 -11.34 2.54 -32.03
N GLU A 186 -11.65 1.45 -31.34
CA GLU A 186 -12.17 0.21 -31.94
C GLU A 186 -13.44 0.49 -32.77
N SER A 187 -14.41 1.21 -32.19
CA SER A 187 -15.67 1.55 -32.86
C SER A 187 -15.51 2.47 -34.08
N ARG A 188 -14.53 3.40 -34.05
CA ARG A 188 -14.41 4.45 -35.08
C ARG A 188 -13.27 4.21 -36.07
N SER A 189 -12.36 3.28 -35.80
CA SER A 189 -11.17 2.98 -36.60
C SER A 189 -11.50 2.75 -38.07
N LYS A 190 -12.37 1.78 -38.38
CA LYS A 190 -12.75 1.40 -39.76
C LYS A 190 -13.31 2.58 -40.56
N LYS A 191 -14.24 3.32 -39.96
CA LYS A 191 -14.86 4.50 -40.60
C LYS A 191 -13.84 5.60 -40.91
N TYR A 192 -12.88 5.82 -40.02
CA TYR A 192 -11.91 6.90 -40.18
C TYR A 192 -10.71 6.48 -41.05
N SER A 193 -10.36 5.20 -41.07
CA SER A 193 -9.36 4.68 -42.01
C SER A 193 -9.85 4.77 -43.44
N GLU A 194 -11.12 4.42 -43.70
CA GLU A 194 -11.71 4.50 -45.04
C GLU A 194 -11.94 5.96 -45.48
N LYS A 195 -12.41 6.83 -44.57
CA LYS A 195 -12.71 8.22 -44.90
C LYS A 195 -11.46 9.07 -45.18
N TYR A 196 -10.36 8.81 -44.48
CA TYR A 196 -9.17 9.67 -44.55
C TYR A 196 -7.94 8.94 -45.12
N GLY A 197 -8.03 7.66 -45.46
CA GLY A 197 -6.89 6.85 -45.91
C GLY A 197 -5.80 6.65 -44.84
N LEU A 198 -6.09 6.96 -43.57
CA LEU A 198 -5.10 6.94 -42.49
C LEU A 198 -5.00 5.55 -41.85
N LYS A 199 -3.79 5.15 -41.45
CA LYS A 199 -3.51 3.89 -40.76
C LYS A 199 -2.54 4.10 -39.60
N GLY A 200 -2.44 3.10 -38.72
CA GLY A 200 -1.43 3.09 -37.66
C GLY A 200 -1.50 4.28 -36.71
N LYS A 201 -0.36 4.97 -36.54
CA LYS A 201 -0.21 6.06 -35.56
C LYS A 201 -1.06 7.28 -35.92
N ASP A 202 -1.09 7.69 -37.18
CA ASP A 202 -1.79 8.90 -37.63
C ASP A 202 -3.30 8.79 -37.45
N LEU A 203 -3.86 7.59 -37.69
CA LEU A 203 -5.27 7.29 -37.42
C LEU A 203 -5.58 7.36 -35.92
N ARG A 204 -4.70 6.78 -35.10
CA ARG A 204 -4.86 6.76 -33.63
C ARG A 204 -4.78 8.16 -33.05
N GLU A 205 -3.87 9.00 -33.52
CA GLU A 205 -3.71 10.39 -33.07
C GLU A 205 -4.93 11.24 -33.46
N LYS A 206 -5.41 11.12 -34.71
CA LYS A 206 -6.63 11.81 -35.15
C LYS A 206 -7.87 11.41 -34.33
N LEU A 207 -8.00 10.13 -34.00
CA LEU A 207 -9.07 9.64 -33.13
C LEU A 207 -8.90 10.09 -31.68
N ARG A 208 -7.66 10.20 -31.17
CA ARG A 208 -7.36 10.71 -29.83
C ARG A 208 -7.77 12.17 -29.67
N HIS A 209 -7.32 13.03 -30.59
CA HIS A 209 -7.73 14.42 -30.62
C HIS A 209 -9.25 14.57 -30.73
N LYS A 210 -9.90 13.70 -31.51
CA LYS A 210 -11.36 13.70 -31.60
C LYS A 210 -12.05 13.27 -30.30
N PHE A 211 -11.49 12.29 -29.59
CA PHE A 211 -12.02 11.78 -28.33
C PHE A 211 -11.88 12.79 -27.19
N GLU A 212 -10.75 13.49 -27.12
CA GLU A 212 -10.47 14.54 -26.14
C GLU A 212 -11.40 15.74 -26.32
N ASN A 213 -11.75 16.06 -27.58
CA ASN A 213 -12.69 17.14 -27.92
C ASN A 213 -14.17 16.70 -27.94
N LEU A 214 -14.52 15.50 -27.47
CA LEU A 214 -15.92 15.12 -27.28
C LEU A 214 -16.52 15.88 -26.09
N SER A 215 -17.79 16.28 -26.21
CA SER A 215 -18.55 16.80 -25.06
C SER A 215 -18.60 15.75 -23.95
N GLU A 216 -18.66 16.22 -22.69
CA GLU A 216 -18.67 15.31 -21.52
C GLU A 216 -19.76 14.25 -21.60
N GLU A 217 -20.95 14.61 -22.07
CA GLU A 217 -22.08 13.68 -22.22
C GLU A 217 -21.75 12.54 -23.22
N LYS A 218 -21.07 12.87 -24.32
CA LYS A 218 -20.64 11.89 -25.33
C LYS A 218 -19.47 11.06 -24.83
N ARG A 219 -18.54 11.67 -24.07
CA ARG A 219 -17.39 10.98 -23.48
C ARG A 219 -17.83 9.99 -22.39
N ARG A 220 -18.80 10.35 -21.55
CA ARG A 220 -19.39 9.47 -20.52
C ARG A 220 -19.98 8.18 -21.11
N LYS A 221 -20.60 8.22 -22.29
CA LYS A 221 -21.11 7.02 -22.98
C LYS A 221 -20.00 5.99 -23.28
N TRP A 222 -18.78 6.46 -23.55
CA TRP A 222 -17.62 5.57 -23.77
C TRP A 222 -17.00 5.08 -22.48
N ILE A 223 -17.07 5.87 -21.40
CA ILE A 223 -16.66 5.47 -20.04
C ILE A 223 -17.57 4.32 -19.56
N MET A 224 -18.88 4.52 -19.59
CA MET A 224 -19.87 3.48 -19.22
C MET A 224 -19.71 2.20 -20.05
N ARG A 225 -19.43 2.33 -21.36
CA ARG A 225 -19.22 1.17 -22.24
C ARG A 225 -17.92 0.43 -21.95
N ALA A 226 -16.89 1.13 -21.47
CA ALA A 226 -15.64 0.50 -21.03
C ALA A 226 -15.84 -0.23 -19.70
N GLU A 227 -16.49 0.40 -18.72
CA GLU A 227 -16.81 -0.17 -17.40
C GLU A 227 -17.65 -1.45 -17.53
N ASN A 228 -18.74 -1.42 -18.31
CA ASN A 228 -19.57 -2.61 -18.55
C ASN A 228 -18.81 -3.73 -19.29
N SER A 229 -17.80 -3.40 -20.09
CA SER A 229 -16.99 -4.41 -20.78
C SER A 229 -15.98 -5.09 -19.85
N GLU A 230 -15.46 -4.37 -18.85
CA GLU A 230 -14.63 -4.96 -17.79
C GLU A 230 -15.44 -5.97 -16.98
N GLU A 231 -16.71 -5.68 -16.65
CA GLU A 231 -17.61 -6.62 -15.96
C GLU A 231 -17.83 -7.91 -16.78
N THR A 232 -18.04 -7.81 -18.10
CA THR A 232 -18.25 -9.00 -18.95
C THR A 232 -16.99 -9.85 -19.16
N VAL A 233 -15.80 -9.26 -19.09
CA VAL A 233 -14.53 -10.00 -19.19
C VAL A 233 -14.24 -10.74 -17.88
N ILE A 234 -14.63 -10.17 -16.74
CA ILE A 234 -14.58 -10.82 -15.43
C ILE A 234 -15.56 -12.00 -15.34
N THR A 235 -16.71 -11.94 -16.03
CA THR A 235 -17.70 -13.03 -16.03
C THR A 235 -17.44 -14.12 -17.08
N ASN A 236 -16.88 -13.78 -18.25
CA ASN A 236 -16.66 -14.73 -19.36
C ASN A 236 -15.24 -15.31 -19.41
N GLY A 237 -14.28 -14.69 -18.74
CA GLY A 237 -12.99 -15.30 -18.43
C GLY A 237 -13.14 -16.29 -17.28
N SER A 238 -13.76 -17.44 -17.53
CA SER A 238 -13.75 -18.54 -16.57
C SER A 238 -12.29 -18.95 -16.35
N LEU A 239 -11.71 -18.51 -15.24
CA LEU A 239 -10.77 -19.35 -14.50
C LEU A 239 -11.44 -20.71 -14.37
N ALA A 240 -10.93 -21.70 -15.12
CA ALA A 240 -11.14 -23.11 -14.79
C ALA A 240 -10.95 -23.26 -13.26
N PRO A 241 -11.77 -24.07 -12.57
CA PRO A 241 -11.69 -24.21 -11.12
C PRO A 241 -10.27 -24.65 -10.77
N ILE A 242 -9.47 -23.69 -10.29
CA ILE A 242 -8.15 -23.96 -9.74
C ILE A 242 -8.43 -24.84 -8.53
N GLN A 243 -8.09 -26.13 -8.66
CA GLN A 243 -7.73 -26.96 -7.52
C GLN A 243 -6.76 -26.14 -6.67
N PRO A 244 -7.09 -25.79 -5.42
CA PRO A 244 -6.27 -24.86 -4.64
C PRO A 244 -4.89 -25.47 -4.41
N SER A 245 -3.90 -24.99 -5.16
CA SER A 245 -2.50 -25.17 -4.84
C SER A 245 -2.13 -24.23 -3.69
N VAL A 246 -1.26 -24.72 -2.82
CA VAL A 246 -1.27 -24.47 -1.37
C VAL A 246 -0.78 -23.07 -0.95
N ASN A 247 -0.61 -22.09 -1.85
CA ASN A 247 0.22 -20.89 -1.54
C ASN A 247 -0.38 -19.50 -1.86
N ASP A 248 -1.69 -19.34 -2.06
CA ASP A 248 -2.28 -17.99 -2.26
C ASP A 248 -3.06 -17.47 -1.03
N VAL A 249 -2.39 -16.65 -0.22
CA VAL A 249 -2.88 -16.12 1.07
C VAL A 249 -4.09 -15.18 0.92
N SER A 250 -4.34 -14.61 -0.26
CA SER A 250 -5.51 -13.77 -0.52
C SER A 250 -6.79 -14.61 -0.73
N LEU A 251 -6.64 -15.78 -1.37
CA LEU A 251 -7.72 -16.76 -1.50
C LEU A 251 -8.03 -17.43 -0.16
N ILE A 252 -7.02 -17.65 0.70
CA ILE A 252 -7.21 -18.10 2.09
C ILE A 252 -8.02 -17.05 2.89
N TYR A 253 -7.78 -15.75 2.69
CA TYR A 253 -8.54 -14.71 3.38
C TYR A 253 -10.02 -14.64 2.94
N HIS A 254 -10.30 -14.84 1.65
CA HIS A 254 -11.67 -14.90 1.12
C HIS A 254 -12.37 -16.25 1.39
N LEU A 255 -11.66 -17.38 1.36
CA LEU A 255 -12.14 -18.71 1.73
C LEU A 255 -12.37 -18.80 3.24
N CYS A 256 -11.54 -18.20 4.09
CA CYS A 256 -11.80 -18.08 5.53
C CYS A 256 -13.06 -17.25 5.79
N ARG A 257 -13.25 -16.13 5.09
CA ARG A 257 -14.46 -15.30 5.21
C ARG A 257 -15.74 -16.01 4.72
N ARG A 258 -15.62 -16.93 3.76
CA ARG A 258 -16.74 -17.77 3.24
C ARG A 258 -16.98 -19.04 4.08
N GLN A 259 -15.93 -19.67 4.63
CA GLN A 259 -15.99 -20.78 5.60
C GLN A 259 -16.58 -20.34 6.95
N PHE A 260 -16.35 -19.10 7.38
CA PHE A 260 -16.96 -18.55 8.59
C PHE A 260 -18.50 -18.46 8.50
N ARG A 261 -19.08 -18.32 7.30
CA ARG A 261 -20.54 -18.33 7.12
C ARG A 261 -21.15 -19.74 7.04
N VAL A 262 -20.43 -20.70 6.47
CA VAL A 262 -20.94 -22.09 6.35
C VAL A 262 -20.71 -22.90 7.63
N SER A 263 -19.62 -22.64 8.36
CA SER A 263 -19.32 -23.35 9.61
C SER A 263 -20.25 -22.95 10.78
N ILE A 264 -20.81 -21.74 10.77
CA ILE A 264 -21.88 -21.34 11.72
C ILE A 264 -23.19 -22.07 11.41
N ILE A 265 -23.56 -22.22 10.12
CA ILE A 265 -24.81 -22.91 9.74
C ILE A 265 -24.70 -24.43 9.94
N LEU A 266 -23.52 -25.05 9.67
CA LEU A 266 -23.33 -26.49 9.87
C LEU A 266 -23.06 -26.89 11.33
N LYS A 267 -22.49 -26.01 12.19
CA LYS A 267 -22.47 -26.26 13.64
C LYS A 267 -23.83 -26.08 14.31
N TYR A 268 -24.71 -25.24 13.77
CA TYR A 268 -26.08 -25.09 14.29
C TYR A 268 -26.99 -26.28 13.95
N LEU A 269 -26.79 -26.95 12.81
CA LEU A 269 -27.57 -28.15 12.46
C LEU A 269 -27.16 -29.42 13.21
N HIS A 270 -25.91 -29.52 13.71
CA HIS A 270 -25.47 -30.71 14.45
C HIS A 270 -25.57 -30.60 15.98
N LEU A 271 -25.62 -29.39 16.55
CA LEU A 271 -25.75 -29.20 18.00
C LEU A 271 -27.20 -29.10 18.52
N SER A 272 -28.21 -29.13 17.65
CA SER A 272 -29.63 -29.07 18.08
C SER A 272 -30.23 -30.42 18.52
N SER A 273 -29.46 -31.51 18.63
CA SER A 273 -30.03 -32.85 18.92
C SER A 273 -29.44 -33.60 20.12
N LYS A 274 -28.29 -33.21 20.72
CA LYS A 274 -27.63 -34.10 21.71
C LYS A 274 -27.17 -33.48 23.04
N THR A 275 -27.47 -32.22 23.33
CA THR A 275 -27.09 -31.61 24.63
C THR A 275 -28.25 -30.89 25.32
N MET A 276 -29.48 -31.28 25.00
CA MET A 276 -30.71 -30.92 25.74
C MET A 276 -30.97 -31.85 26.96
N ILE A 277 -29.98 -32.59 27.51
CA ILE A 277 -30.26 -33.63 28.52
C ILE A 277 -29.43 -33.56 29.83
N THR A 278 -28.35 -32.78 29.99
CA THR A 278 -27.53 -32.92 31.23
C THR A 278 -27.03 -31.65 31.91
N TRP A 279 -27.76 -30.53 31.84
CA TRP A 279 -27.47 -29.36 32.69
C TRP A 279 -28.70 -28.79 33.44
N ILE A 280 -29.71 -29.64 33.70
CA ILE A 280 -30.83 -29.35 34.63
C ILE A 280 -30.64 -30.03 36.01
N HIS A 281 -29.53 -30.72 36.29
CA HIS A 281 -29.30 -31.34 37.59
C HIS A 281 -27.93 -31.06 38.19
N PHE A 282 -27.63 -29.79 38.47
CA PHE A 282 -26.97 -29.40 39.73
C PHE A 282 -26.92 -27.87 39.83
N ILE A 283 -27.76 -27.37 40.74
CA ILE A 283 -27.81 -26.07 41.45
C ILE A 283 -26.73 -25.05 41.10
#